data_AF-A0A969P1Y4-F1
#
_entry.id   AF-A0A969P1Y4-F1
#
_cell.length_a   1.000
_cell.length_b   1.000
_cell.length_c   1.000
_cell.angle_alpha   90.00
_cell.angle_beta   90.00
_cell.angle_gamma   90.00
#
_symmetry.space_group_name_H-M   'P 1'
#
loop_
_entity.id
_entity.type
_entity.pdbx_description
1 polymer ?
#
loop_
_entity_poly.entity_id
_entity_poly.type
_entity_poly.pdbx_seq_one_letter_code
_entity_poly.pdbx_strand_id
1 'polypeptide(L)'
;MNCCVVFRGKVPTIEDIQDTVEKNLVESGNFEVARNYILYRAKHAQLRAEERIKELEKLDKDLLRVTKRNGHSEKFSIDKLKAVWARAAKGFEKKCPFEDLFEVFKITLKDGIHTKDILKQLRKAAIDLVSVENIDWQMIAGRIYAMEFYTHATKNRGISFDDVYTAKAWKKHFDDYMKKGLYSKKFAETYSDEEILEAGEWIDKERDFTYIYSTHLAFDRRYLLNPNKVIHELPQEMYLAVALFLAIPEKKEDRMRVAKEIYEVTSLQMLSLPTPTLLNARTTFHQLSSCFKLNVDDDLRSIYHNIENMAQLRRCATLRGTARRKSSNSHRFSSWVTAIAAGWAALITTIPNACGNRMKP
;
A
#
# COMPACT_ATOMS: atom_id res chain seq x y z
N MET A 1 11.10 -33.06 10.51
CA MET A 1 10.29 -32.19 11.42
C MET A 1 9.19 -31.45 10.66
N ASN A 2 8.06 -31.13 11.30
CA ASN A 2 6.98 -30.35 10.68
C ASN A 2 7.27 -28.84 10.83
N CYS A 3 7.55 -28.12 9.73
CA CYS A 3 7.94 -26.69 9.75
C CYS A 3 6.96 -25.79 10.50
N CYS A 4 5.66 -26.13 10.53
CA CYS A 4 4.64 -25.41 11.29
C CYS A 4 4.83 -25.48 12.82
N VAL A 5 5.58 -26.45 13.34
CA VAL A 5 5.87 -26.59 14.76
C VAL A 5 7.09 -25.77 15.16
N VAL A 6 8.13 -25.73 14.31
CA VAL A 6 9.41 -25.04 14.57
C VAL A 6 9.26 -23.52 14.56
N PHE A 7 8.40 -22.98 13.69
CA PHE A 7 8.26 -21.52 13.51
C PHE A 7 6.90 -20.96 13.93
N ARG A 8 6.29 -21.50 14.99
CA ARG A 8 4.99 -21.00 15.50
C ARG A 8 5.06 -19.49 15.79
N GLY A 9 4.32 -18.71 15.00
CA GLY A 9 4.16 -17.27 15.21
C GLY A 9 5.30 -16.38 14.70
N LYS A 10 6.37 -16.93 14.12
CA LYS A 10 7.50 -16.16 13.56
C LYS A 10 7.68 -16.45 12.08
N VAL A 11 7.94 -15.42 11.28
CA VAL A 11 8.40 -15.61 9.90
C VAL A 11 9.87 -16.05 9.96
N PRO A 12 10.23 -17.26 9.54
CA PRO A 12 11.62 -17.72 9.59
C PRO A 12 12.49 -16.90 8.65
N THR A 13 13.69 -16.55 9.12
CA THR A 13 14.73 -15.98 8.26
C THR A 13 15.34 -17.06 7.37
N ILE A 14 16.07 -16.64 6.32
CA ILE A 14 16.79 -17.58 5.46
C ILE A 14 17.78 -18.41 6.26
N GLU A 15 18.45 -17.80 7.25
CA GLU A 15 19.39 -18.49 8.13
C GLU A 15 18.66 -19.49 9.05
N ASP A 16 17.50 -19.12 9.60
CA ASP A 16 16.68 -20.05 10.42
C ASP A 16 16.28 -21.31 9.63
N ILE A 17 15.98 -21.16 8.33
CA ILE A 17 15.68 -22.28 7.43
C ILE A 17 16.94 -23.11 7.19
N GLN A 18 18.08 -22.47 6.93
CA GLN A 18 19.35 -23.16 6.72
C GLN A 18 19.78 -23.95 7.96
N ASP A 19 19.62 -23.40 9.16
CA ASP A 19 19.90 -24.06 10.43
C ASP A 19 18.98 -25.27 10.65
N THR A 20 17.70 -25.15 10.25
CA THR A 20 16.74 -26.26 10.31
C THR A 20 17.14 -27.39 9.35
N VAL A 21 17.58 -27.07 8.14
CA VAL A 21 18.06 -28.06 7.16
C VAL A 21 19.28 -28.80 7.71
N GLU A 22 20.25 -28.06 8.25
CA GLU A 22 21.45 -28.62 8.88
C GLU A 22 21.09 -29.59 10.01
N LYS A 23 20.22 -29.17 10.93
CA LYS A 23 19.77 -30.01 12.05
C LYS A 23 19.09 -31.30 11.59
N ASN A 24 18.19 -31.24 10.60
CA ASN A 24 17.52 -32.44 10.08
C ASN A 24 18.51 -33.39 9.37
N LEU A 25 19.52 -32.86 8.68
CA LEU A 25 20.57 -33.69 8.03
C LEU A 25 21.40 -34.45 9.06
N VAL A 26 21.74 -33.81 10.19
CA VAL A 26 22.45 -34.43 11.31
C VAL A 26 21.58 -35.47 12.02
N GLU A 27 20.33 -35.13 12.35
CA GLU A 27 19.38 -36.05 13.02
C GLU A 27 19.07 -37.30 12.18
N SER A 28 19.12 -37.18 10.85
CA SER A 28 18.89 -38.29 9.93
C SER A 28 20.14 -39.17 9.72
N GLY A 29 21.26 -38.87 10.40
CA GLY A 29 22.52 -39.61 10.28
C GLY A 29 23.31 -39.34 8.98
N ASN A 30 22.91 -38.35 8.18
CA ASN A 30 23.58 -37.99 6.92
C ASN A 30 24.75 -37.02 7.15
N PHE A 31 25.73 -37.44 7.95
CA PHE A 31 26.82 -36.57 8.41
C PHE A 31 27.69 -36.00 7.28
N GLU A 32 27.94 -36.78 6.22
CA GLU A 32 28.74 -36.33 5.08
C GLU A 32 28.04 -35.21 4.29
N VAL A 33 26.73 -35.37 4.06
CA VAL A 33 25.90 -34.36 3.37
C VAL A 33 25.77 -33.11 4.24
N ALA A 34 25.56 -33.25 5.55
CA ALA A 34 25.53 -32.13 6.49
C ALA A 34 26.84 -31.34 6.47
N ARG A 35 28.00 -32.02 6.51
CA ARG A 35 29.32 -31.38 6.45
C ARG A 35 29.51 -30.60 5.14
N ASN A 36 29.17 -31.22 4.01
CA ASN A 36 29.29 -30.56 2.70
C ASN A 36 28.35 -29.34 2.59
N TYR A 37 27.15 -29.44 3.15
CA TYR A 37 26.19 -28.33 3.21
C TYR A 37 26.71 -27.17 4.06
N ILE A 38 27.28 -27.43 5.24
CA ILE A 38 27.89 -26.42 6.12
C ILE A 38 29.06 -25.73 5.42
N LEU A 39 29.96 -26.50 4.80
CA LEU A 39 31.11 -25.96 4.06
C LEU A 39 30.67 -25.11 2.86
N TYR A 40 29.65 -25.55 2.12
CA TYR A 40 29.06 -24.78 1.03
C TYR A 40 28.47 -23.46 1.54
N ARG A 41 27.69 -23.49 2.63
CA ARG A 41 27.11 -22.29 3.26
C ARG A 41 28.19 -21.31 3.71
N ALA A 42 29.23 -21.79 4.40
CA ALA A 42 30.35 -20.97 4.87
C ALA A 42 31.11 -20.33 3.70
N LYS A 43 31.41 -21.10 2.65
CA LYS A 43 32.05 -20.59 1.43
C LYS A 43 31.21 -19.50 0.75
N HIS A 44 29.90 -19.71 0.60
CA HIS A 44 29.02 -18.72 0.01
C HIS A 44 28.81 -17.49 0.91
N ALA A 45 28.87 -17.64 2.23
CA ALA A 45 28.85 -16.51 3.15
C ALA A 45 30.13 -15.66 3.00
N GLN A 46 31.30 -16.29 2.88
CA GLN A 46 32.56 -15.61 2.57
C GLN A 46 32.51 -14.88 1.22
N LEU A 47 32.06 -15.56 0.15
CA LEU A 47 31.92 -14.92 -1.17
C LEU A 47 31.01 -13.69 -1.14
N ARG A 48 29.88 -13.76 -0.43
CA ARG A 48 28.99 -12.59 -0.25
C ARG A 48 29.66 -11.46 0.53
N ALA A 49 30.48 -11.79 1.53
CA ALA A 49 31.22 -10.80 2.31
C ALA A 49 32.32 -10.14 1.45
N GLU A 50 33.06 -10.92 0.66
CA GLU A 50 34.07 -10.42 -0.28
C GLU A 50 33.45 -9.53 -1.37
N GLU A 51 32.33 -9.95 -1.97
CA GLU A 51 31.59 -9.13 -2.93
C GLU A 51 31.16 -7.80 -2.30
N ARG A 52 30.67 -7.83 -1.07
CA ARG A 52 30.27 -6.62 -0.34
C ARG A 52 31.44 -5.69 -0.07
N ILE A 53 32.60 -6.23 0.33
CA ILE A 53 33.82 -5.44 0.53
C ILE A 53 34.22 -4.77 -0.79
N LYS A 54 34.19 -5.51 -1.90
CA LYS A 54 34.46 -4.95 -3.24
C LYS A 54 33.48 -3.85 -3.64
N GLU A 55 32.19 -3.99 -3.32
CA GLU A 55 31.17 -2.96 -3.57
C GLU A 55 31.43 -1.69 -2.76
N LEU A 56 31.79 -1.84 -1.47
CA LEU A 56 32.15 -0.71 -0.60
C LEU A 56 33.43 -0.02 -1.08
N GLU A 57 34.47 -0.76 -1.45
CA GLU A 57 35.70 -0.20 -2.01
C GLU A 57 35.44 0.55 -3.33
N LYS A 58 34.53 0.06 -4.17
CA LYS A 58 34.11 0.77 -5.39
C LYS A 58 33.37 2.06 -5.08
N LEU A 59 32.57 2.07 -4.01
CA LEU A 59 31.87 3.28 -3.57
C LEU A 59 32.86 4.32 -3.06
N ASP A 60 33.83 3.93 -2.22
CA ASP A 60 34.84 4.83 -1.65
C ASP A 60 35.78 5.39 -2.74
N LYS A 61 35.95 4.68 -3.85
CA LYS A 61 36.70 5.12 -5.05
C LYS A 61 35.86 5.90 -6.07
N ASP A 62 34.60 6.23 -5.77
CA ASP A 62 33.64 6.88 -6.70
C ASP A 62 33.45 6.15 -8.05
N LEU A 63 33.63 4.83 -8.06
CA LEU A 63 33.54 3.99 -9.27
C LEU A 63 32.15 3.39 -9.47
N LEU A 64 31.23 3.54 -8.52
CA LEU A 64 29.91 2.96 -8.60
C LEU A 64 29.09 3.60 -9.74
N ARG A 65 28.50 2.76 -10.59
CA ARG A 65 27.73 3.21 -11.75
C ARG A 65 26.23 3.02 -11.53
N VAL A 66 25.45 4.00 -11.98
CA VAL A 66 23.99 3.98 -11.96
C VAL A 66 23.47 3.83 -13.38
N THR A 67 22.59 2.86 -13.58
CA THR A 67 21.93 2.64 -14.86
C THR A 67 20.67 3.51 -14.95
N LYS A 68 20.67 4.51 -15.82
CA LYS A 68 19.51 5.35 -16.09
C LYS A 68 18.41 4.59 -16.83
N ARG A 69 17.22 5.20 -16.86
CA ARG A 69 16.06 4.67 -17.59
C ARG A 69 16.27 4.55 -19.10
N ASN A 70 17.17 5.34 -19.68
CA ASN A 70 17.55 5.28 -21.10
C ASN A 70 18.68 4.26 -21.38
N GLY A 71 19.07 3.44 -20.39
CA GLY A 71 20.15 2.46 -20.50
C GLY A 71 21.55 3.05 -20.35
N HIS A 72 21.71 4.38 -20.33
CA HIS A 72 23.00 5.02 -20.13
C HIS A 72 23.50 4.85 -18.69
N SER A 73 24.80 4.63 -18.54
CA SER A 73 25.47 4.50 -17.24
C SER A 73 26.07 5.85 -16.82
N GLU A 74 25.65 6.40 -15.68
CA GLU A 74 26.25 7.61 -15.07
C GLU A 74 26.99 7.23 -13.78
N LYS A 75 27.99 8.01 -13.38
CA LYS A 75 28.59 7.87 -12.06
C LYS A 75 27.54 8.15 -10.97
N PHE A 76 27.59 7.37 -9.90
CA PHE A 76 26.81 7.62 -8.71
C PHE A 76 27.24 8.96 -8.07
N SER A 77 26.28 9.78 -7.65
CA SER A 77 26.56 11.09 -7.05
C SER A 77 25.87 11.18 -5.69
N ILE A 78 26.69 11.36 -4.66
CA ILE A 78 26.23 11.51 -3.28
C ILE A 78 25.52 12.86 -3.10
N ASP A 79 25.96 13.91 -3.80
CA ASP A 79 25.35 15.25 -3.71
C ASP A 79 23.87 15.25 -4.13
N LYS A 80 23.52 14.46 -5.15
CA LYS A 80 22.12 14.28 -5.55
C LYS A 80 21.29 13.64 -4.45
N LEU A 81 21.84 12.67 -3.71
CA LEU A 81 21.16 12.06 -2.56
C LEU A 81 21.05 13.02 -1.40
N LYS A 82 22.11 13.77 -1.08
CA LYS A 82 22.09 14.81 -0.06
C LYS A 82 21.03 15.86 -0.36
N ALA A 83 20.87 16.27 -1.62
CA ALA A 83 19.84 17.23 -2.03
C ALA A 83 18.40 16.67 -1.86
N VAL A 84 18.20 15.36 -2.09
CA VAL A 84 16.91 14.71 -1.84
C VAL A 84 16.64 14.58 -0.34
N TRP A 85 17.64 14.15 0.43
CA TRP A 85 17.54 14.07 1.88
C TRP A 85 17.28 15.44 2.50
N ALA A 86 18.00 16.50 2.11
CA ALA A 86 17.82 17.85 2.65
C ALA A 86 16.38 18.37 2.46
N ARG A 87 15.75 18.04 1.33
CA ARG A 87 14.34 18.35 1.10
C ARG A 87 13.40 17.54 2.01
N ALA A 88 13.69 16.26 2.21
CA ALA A 88 12.85 15.39 3.04
C ALA A 88 13.03 15.65 4.55
N ALA A 89 14.24 15.97 4.98
CA ALA A 89 14.63 16.18 6.37
C ALA A 89 14.33 17.60 6.87
N LYS A 90 13.68 18.47 6.08
CA LYS A 90 13.34 19.85 6.48
C LYS A 90 12.59 19.88 7.83
N GLY A 91 13.20 20.45 8.86
CA GLY A 91 12.66 20.50 10.24
C GLY A 91 12.97 19.28 11.11
N PHE A 92 13.70 18.29 10.61
CA PHE A 92 14.13 17.07 11.30
C PHE A 92 15.65 16.84 11.23
N GLU A 93 16.42 17.82 10.73
CA GLU A 93 17.84 17.67 10.39
C GLU A 93 18.69 17.24 11.59
N LYS A 94 18.38 17.76 12.78
CA LYS A 94 19.11 17.44 14.02
C LYS A 94 18.82 16.02 14.54
N LYS A 95 17.61 15.52 14.31
CA LYS A 95 17.16 14.22 14.84
C LYS A 95 17.45 13.07 13.88
N CYS A 96 17.55 13.37 12.60
CA CYS A 96 17.69 12.37 11.55
C CYS A 96 18.83 12.76 10.61
N PRO A 97 20.09 12.64 11.04
CA PRO A 97 21.26 13.07 10.26
C PRO A 97 21.41 12.24 8.97
N PHE A 98 22.04 12.83 7.96
CA PHE A 98 22.22 12.16 6.68
C PHE A 98 23.16 10.95 6.80
N GLU A 99 24.13 11.05 7.70
CA GLU A 99 25.19 10.07 7.94
C GLU A 99 24.58 8.72 8.32
N ASP A 100 23.68 8.67 9.31
CA ASP A 100 22.98 7.45 9.74
C ASP A 100 22.20 6.80 8.57
N LEU A 101 21.47 7.61 7.80
CA LEU A 101 20.73 7.15 6.63
C LEU A 101 21.66 6.57 5.58
N PHE A 102 22.79 7.24 5.35
CA PHE A 102 23.75 6.85 4.33
C PHE A 102 24.45 5.56 4.71
N GLU A 103 24.81 5.33 5.97
CA GLU A 103 25.41 4.08 6.45
C GLU A 103 24.53 2.87 6.16
N VAL A 104 23.23 2.95 6.48
CA VAL A 104 22.26 1.88 6.17
C VAL A 104 22.08 1.73 4.66
N PHE A 105 22.05 2.84 3.92
CA PHE A 105 21.88 2.83 2.48
C PHE A 105 23.08 2.19 1.75
N LYS A 106 24.31 2.39 2.21
CA LYS A 106 25.54 1.80 1.65
C LYS A 106 25.45 0.28 1.53
N ILE A 107 24.84 -0.37 2.51
CA ILE A 107 24.66 -1.82 2.56
C ILE A 107 23.82 -2.35 1.37
N THR A 108 22.99 -1.49 0.80
CA THR A 108 22.04 -1.83 -0.26
C THR A 108 22.55 -1.45 -1.66
N LEU A 109 23.63 -0.67 -1.74
CA LEU A 109 24.21 -0.23 -3.00
C LEU A 109 24.92 -1.38 -3.70
N LYS A 110 24.58 -1.57 -4.97
CA LYS A 110 25.22 -2.51 -5.88
C LYS A 110 25.62 -1.79 -7.16
N ASP A 111 26.67 -2.28 -7.80
CA ASP A 111 27.12 -1.74 -9.08
C ASP A 111 26.04 -1.96 -10.16
N GLY A 112 25.77 -0.94 -10.97
CA GLY A 112 24.74 -0.96 -11.99
C GLY A 112 23.30 -0.77 -11.47
N ILE A 113 23.10 -0.36 -10.21
CA ILE A 113 21.76 -0.09 -9.65
C ILE A 113 20.94 0.83 -10.57
N HIS A 114 19.68 0.49 -10.81
CA HIS A 114 18.81 1.33 -11.61
C HIS A 114 18.34 2.55 -10.82
N THR A 115 18.26 3.72 -11.49
CA THR A 115 17.79 4.97 -10.86
C THR A 115 16.41 4.84 -10.20
N LYS A 116 15.53 4.00 -10.75
CA LYS A 116 14.18 3.73 -10.19
C LYS A 116 14.24 3.06 -8.81
N ASP A 117 15.29 2.29 -8.54
CA ASP A 117 15.44 1.51 -7.31
C ASP A 117 16.16 2.33 -6.23
N ILE A 118 16.98 3.32 -6.59
CA ILE A 118 17.70 4.17 -5.64
C ILE A 118 16.76 4.83 -4.61
N LEU A 119 15.71 5.54 -5.06
CA LEU A 119 14.77 6.20 -4.14
C LEU A 119 14.01 5.19 -3.28
N LYS A 120 13.66 4.03 -3.86
CA LYS A 120 13.00 2.94 -3.14
C LYS A 120 13.89 2.37 -2.04
N GLN A 121 15.19 2.19 -2.30
CA GLN A 121 16.15 1.71 -1.31
C GLN A 121 16.48 2.77 -0.27
N LEU A 122 16.58 4.05 -0.65
CA LEU A 122 16.76 5.16 0.29
C LEU A 122 15.58 5.26 1.27
N ARG A 123 14.36 5.15 0.75
CA ARG A 123 13.15 5.07 1.59
C ARG A 123 13.17 3.86 2.52
N LYS A 124 13.64 2.70 2.04
CA LYS A 124 13.76 1.50 2.87
C LYS A 124 14.77 1.70 4.01
N ALA A 125 15.94 2.26 3.70
CA ALA A 125 16.94 2.61 4.71
C ALA A 125 16.36 3.55 5.78
N ALA A 126 15.58 4.55 5.39
CA ALA A 126 14.90 5.44 6.34
C ALA A 126 13.89 4.70 7.23
N ILE A 127 13.20 3.68 6.72
CA ILE A 127 12.27 2.85 7.52
C ILE A 127 13.03 1.94 8.48
N ASP A 128 14.16 1.38 8.04
CA ASP A 128 14.97 0.48 8.86
C ASP A 128 15.60 1.23 10.07
N LEU A 129 15.72 2.57 10.00
CA LEU A 129 16.15 3.44 11.10
C LEU A 129 15.04 3.84 12.07
N VAL A 130 13.77 3.51 11.78
CA VAL A 130 12.66 3.81 12.67
C VAL A 130 12.79 2.94 13.92
N SER A 131 12.96 3.59 15.07
CA SER A 131 13.05 2.93 16.37
C SER A 131 12.04 3.51 17.36
N VAL A 132 11.96 2.92 18.54
CA VAL A 132 11.11 3.46 19.63
C VAL A 132 11.62 4.82 20.09
N GLU A 133 12.94 5.01 20.05
CA GLU A 133 13.65 6.23 20.45
C GLU A 133 13.49 7.34 19.40
N ASN A 134 13.41 6.99 18.11
CA ASN A 134 13.31 7.95 17.01
C ASN A 134 12.28 7.54 15.96
N ILE A 135 11.04 7.99 16.16
CA ILE A 135 9.92 7.77 15.24
C ILE A 135 9.93 8.74 14.04
N ASP A 136 10.67 9.84 14.12
CA ASP A 136 10.67 10.93 13.12
C ASP A 136 11.19 10.45 11.75
N TRP A 137 11.97 9.36 11.73
CA TRP A 137 12.36 8.65 10.51
C TRP A 137 11.17 8.21 9.64
N GLN A 138 9.99 7.94 10.24
CA GLN A 138 8.77 7.62 9.48
C GLN A 138 8.29 8.80 8.63
N MET A 139 8.52 10.03 9.09
CA MET A 139 8.19 11.25 8.34
C MET A 139 9.13 11.45 7.16
N ILE A 140 10.44 11.22 7.35
CA ILE A 140 11.42 11.29 6.27
C ILE A 140 11.13 10.25 5.20
N ALA A 141 10.87 9.00 5.60
CA ALA A 141 10.47 7.94 4.69
C ALA A 141 9.17 8.28 3.94
N GLY A 142 8.20 8.92 4.62
CA GLY A 142 6.96 9.43 4.03
C GLY A 142 7.22 10.49 2.96
N ARG A 143 8.03 11.51 3.28
CA ARG A 143 8.37 12.61 2.36
C ARG A 143 9.16 12.14 1.15
N ILE A 144 10.10 11.20 1.32
CA ILE A 144 10.80 10.57 0.18
C ILE A 144 9.78 9.83 -0.70
N TYR A 145 8.78 9.16 -0.10
CA TYR A 145 7.71 8.52 -0.85
C TYR A 145 6.83 9.53 -1.60
N ALA A 146 6.46 10.64 -0.97
CA ALA A 146 5.74 11.74 -1.61
C ALA A 146 6.50 12.21 -2.88
N MET A 147 7.80 12.49 -2.76
CA MET A 147 8.61 12.89 -3.93
C MET A 147 8.61 11.84 -5.06
N GLU A 148 8.61 10.55 -4.71
CA GLU A 148 8.49 9.47 -5.69
C GLU A 148 7.12 9.50 -6.40
N PHE A 149 6.01 9.70 -5.67
CA PHE A 149 4.67 9.85 -6.27
C PHE A 149 4.63 10.98 -7.28
N TYR A 150 5.12 12.16 -6.90
CA TYR A 150 5.13 13.33 -7.79
C TYR A 150 6.00 13.08 -9.01
N THR A 151 7.17 12.45 -8.85
CA THR A 151 8.06 12.10 -9.98
C THR A 151 7.38 11.16 -10.97
N HIS A 152 6.61 10.19 -10.49
CA HIS A 152 5.87 9.28 -11.38
C HIS A 152 4.65 9.97 -12.00
N ALA A 153 3.86 10.72 -11.23
CA ALA A 153 2.67 11.41 -11.71
C ALA A 153 2.99 12.49 -12.76
N THR A 154 3.95 13.37 -12.48
CA THR A 154 4.43 14.41 -13.42
C THR A 154 4.85 13.80 -14.75
N LYS A 155 5.65 12.73 -14.70
CA LYS A 155 6.10 12.02 -15.90
C LYS A 155 4.95 11.38 -16.67
N ASN A 156 4.03 10.71 -15.98
CA ASN A 156 2.91 10.01 -16.63
C ASN A 156 1.86 10.99 -17.19
N ARG A 157 1.79 12.21 -16.66
CA ARG A 157 0.90 13.28 -17.12
C ARG A 157 1.55 14.27 -18.08
N GLY A 158 2.88 14.27 -18.18
CA GLY A 158 3.64 15.24 -18.98
C GLY A 158 3.56 16.68 -18.46
N ILE A 159 3.56 16.86 -17.13
CA ILE A 159 3.45 18.17 -16.47
C ILE A 159 4.66 18.45 -15.57
N SER A 160 4.95 19.72 -15.29
CA SER A 160 6.00 20.11 -14.34
C SER A 160 5.60 19.77 -12.90
N PHE A 161 6.59 19.64 -12.01
CA PHE A 161 6.38 19.38 -10.59
C PHE A 161 5.57 20.48 -9.90
N ASP A 162 5.86 21.74 -10.21
CA ASP A 162 5.18 22.89 -9.58
C ASP A 162 3.74 23.06 -10.07
N ASP A 163 3.43 22.54 -11.26
CA ASP A 163 2.11 22.71 -11.88
C ASP A 163 1.11 21.62 -11.47
N VAL A 164 1.55 20.55 -10.79
CA VAL A 164 0.77 19.31 -10.54
C VAL A 164 -0.60 19.58 -9.91
N TYR A 165 -0.66 20.47 -8.93
CA TYR A 165 -1.87 20.81 -8.18
C TYR A 165 -2.43 22.19 -8.52
N THR A 166 -2.05 22.76 -9.67
CA THR A 166 -2.75 23.95 -10.16
C THR A 166 -4.20 23.60 -10.51
N ALA A 167 -5.13 24.53 -10.33
CA ALA A 167 -6.55 24.32 -10.65
C ALA A 167 -6.75 23.81 -12.09
N LYS A 168 -5.95 24.32 -13.05
CA LYS A 168 -5.95 23.85 -14.45
C LYS A 168 -5.49 22.40 -14.59
N ALA A 169 -4.42 22.01 -13.89
CA ALA A 169 -3.93 20.64 -13.92
C ALA A 169 -4.93 19.67 -13.27
N TRP A 170 -5.55 20.09 -12.16
CA TRP A 170 -6.64 19.36 -11.52
C TRP A 170 -7.82 19.16 -12.49
N LYS A 171 -8.34 20.23 -13.10
CA LYS A 171 -9.47 20.12 -14.05
C LYS A 171 -9.14 19.18 -15.21
N LYS A 172 -7.94 19.30 -15.78
CA LYS A 172 -7.48 18.40 -16.85
C LYS A 172 -7.42 16.94 -16.39
N HIS A 173 -6.87 16.69 -15.21
CA HIS A 173 -6.82 15.34 -14.63
C HIS A 173 -8.22 14.78 -14.38
N PHE A 174 -9.10 15.58 -13.81
CA PHE A 174 -10.49 15.26 -13.55
C PHE A 174 -11.22 14.86 -14.84
N ASP A 175 -11.09 15.68 -15.89
CA ASP A 175 -11.72 15.42 -17.20
C ASP A 175 -11.18 14.14 -17.85
N ASP A 176 -9.87 13.89 -17.75
CA ASP A 176 -9.27 12.65 -18.25
C ASP A 176 -9.82 11.43 -17.50
N TYR A 177 -10.06 11.55 -16.19
CA TYR A 177 -10.64 10.48 -15.38
C TYR A 177 -12.13 10.27 -15.66
N MET A 178 -12.88 11.35 -15.92
CA MET A 178 -14.26 11.28 -16.40
C MET A 178 -14.35 10.57 -17.76
N LYS A 179 -13.50 10.97 -18.73
CA LYS A 179 -13.43 10.35 -20.07
C LYS A 179 -13.07 8.86 -20.02
N LYS A 180 -12.16 8.46 -19.14
CA LYS A 180 -11.76 7.05 -18.92
C LYS A 180 -12.81 6.22 -18.15
N GLY A 181 -13.93 6.83 -17.74
CA GLY A 181 -14.96 6.21 -16.90
C GLY A 181 -14.43 5.76 -15.55
N LEU A 182 -13.42 6.46 -15.02
CA LEU A 182 -12.86 6.21 -13.70
C LEU A 182 -13.66 6.95 -12.61
N TYR A 183 -14.03 8.18 -12.91
CA TYR A 183 -14.88 8.99 -12.03
C TYR A 183 -16.37 8.81 -12.34
N SER A 184 -17.21 9.07 -11.33
CA SER A 184 -18.65 8.92 -11.42
C SER A 184 -19.28 9.97 -12.33
N LYS A 185 -20.26 9.56 -13.15
CA LYS A 185 -21.05 10.48 -14.00
C LYS A 185 -21.81 11.51 -13.18
N LYS A 186 -22.13 11.19 -11.91
CA LYS A 186 -22.81 12.09 -10.97
C LYS A 186 -22.11 13.44 -10.80
N PHE A 187 -20.79 13.49 -10.97
CA PHE A 187 -20.09 14.76 -10.90
C PHE A 187 -20.53 15.72 -12.01
N ALA A 188 -20.60 15.25 -13.26
CA ALA A 188 -21.01 16.07 -14.40
C ALA A 188 -22.50 16.46 -14.34
N GLU A 189 -23.32 15.70 -13.63
CA GLU A 189 -24.72 16.02 -13.38
C GLU A 189 -24.90 17.08 -12.27
N THR A 190 -23.92 17.18 -11.36
CA THR A 190 -24.05 17.96 -10.12
C THR A 190 -23.25 19.27 -10.14
N TYR A 191 -22.03 19.22 -10.67
CA TYR A 191 -21.06 20.32 -10.65
C TYR A 191 -20.82 20.86 -12.05
N SER A 192 -20.75 22.19 -12.14
CA SER A 192 -20.28 22.92 -13.31
C SER A 192 -18.76 22.83 -13.48
N ASP A 193 -18.27 23.14 -14.67
CA ASP A 193 -16.83 23.14 -14.94
C ASP A 193 -16.09 24.21 -14.12
N GLU A 194 -16.76 25.33 -13.84
CA GLU A 194 -16.28 26.42 -12.99
C GLU A 194 -16.13 25.97 -11.53
N GLU A 195 -17.12 25.26 -10.97
CA GLU A 195 -17.06 24.73 -9.60
C GLU A 195 -15.92 23.70 -9.44
N ILE A 196 -15.71 22.83 -10.44
CA ILE A 196 -14.60 21.87 -10.41
C ILE A 196 -13.24 22.60 -10.48
N LEU A 197 -13.15 23.69 -11.24
CA LEU A 197 -11.94 24.50 -11.30
C LEU A 197 -11.68 25.21 -9.95
N GLU A 198 -12.71 25.81 -9.36
CA GLU A 198 -12.65 26.43 -8.03
C GLU A 198 -12.19 25.43 -6.96
N ALA A 199 -12.75 24.21 -6.97
CA ALA A 199 -12.35 23.16 -6.05
C ALA A 199 -10.84 22.84 -6.14
N GLY A 200 -10.25 22.97 -7.33
CA GLY A 200 -8.82 22.78 -7.55
C GLY A 200 -7.94 23.83 -6.86
N GLU A 201 -8.46 25.02 -6.56
CA GLU A 201 -7.73 26.07 -5.85
C GLU A 201 -7.57 25.76 -4.36
N TRP A 202 -8.38 24.86 -3.81
CA TRP A 202 -8.31 24.48 -2.41
C TRP A 202 -7.13 23.55 -2.11
N ILE A 203 -6.55 22.93 -3.15
CA ILE A 203 -5.51 21.91 -2.98
C ILE A 203 -4.24 22.53 -2.39
N ASP A 204 -3.81 21.97 -1.26
CA ASP A 204 -2.55 22.33 -0.63
C ASP A 204 -1.52 21.19 -0.77
N LYS A 205 -0.46 21.46 -1.53
CA LYS A 205 0.63 20.52 -1.79
C LYS A 205 1.42 20.14 -0.54
N GLU A 206 1.51 21.05 0.44
CA GLU A 206 2.33 20.82 1.64
C GLU A 206 1.72 19.71 2.52
N ARG A 207 0.41 19.47 2.41
CA ARG A 207 -0.30 18.40 3.13
C ARG A 207 0.20 17.00 2.75
N ASP A 208 0.66 16.77 1.52
CA ASP A 208 1.25 15.47 1.17
C ASP A 208 2.53 15.17 1.96
N PHE A 209 3.28 16.21 2.34
CA PHE A 209 4.54 16.08 3.08
C PHE A 209 4.35 15.98 4.60
N THR A 210 3.11 16.04 5.09
CA THR A 210 2.76 15.80 6.51
C THR A 210 2.43 14.33 6.80
N TYR A 211 2.21 13.51 5.77
CA TYR A 211 1.85 12.10 5.96
C TYR A 211 3.06 11.19 6.21
N ILE A 212 2.94 10.30 7.20
CA ILE A 212 3.93 9.25 7.48
C ILE A 212 4.04 8.22 6.36
N TYR A 213 5.10 7.41 6.38
CA TYR A 213 5.34 6.35 5.40
C TYR A 213 4.17 5.36 5.25
N SER A 214 3.58 4.89 6.35
CA SER A 214 2.51 3.88 6.31
C SER A 214 1.25 4.41 5.60
N THR A 215 0.96 5.71 5.75
CA THR A 215 -0.12 6.41 5.06
C THR A 215 0.11 6.44 3.55
N HIS A 216 1.31 6.86 3.12
CA HIS A 216 1.72 6.83 1.70
C HIS A 216 1.66 5.40 1.11
N LEU A 217 2.09 4.41 1.88
CA LEU A 217 2.01 3.01 1.47
C LEU A 217 0.56 2.55 1.27
N ALA A 218 -0.35 3.00 2.14
CA ALA A 218 -1.77 2.70 2.01
C ALA A 218 -2.39 3.37 0.77
N PHE A 219 -2.00 4.61 0.47
CA PHE A 219 -2.37 5.31 -0.75
C PHE A 219 -1.96 4.54 -2.01
N ASP A 220 -0.67 4.20 -2.15
CA ASP A 220 -0.16 3.45 -3.30
C ASP A 220 -0.86 2.09 -3.46
N ARG A 221 -0.96 1.33 -2.36
CA ARG A 221 -1.42 -0.06 -2.45
C ARG A 221 -2.91 -0.18 -2.67
N ARG A 222 -3.70 0.67 -2.02
CA ARG A 222 -5.16 0.49 -1.88
C ARG A 222 -5.97 1.68 -2.36
N TYR A 223 -5.68 2.90 -1.91
CA TYR A 223 -6.67 3.98 -1.99
C TYR A 223 -6.62 4.81 -3.28
N LEU A 224 -5.43 5.05 -3.85
CA LEU A 224 -5.32 5.82 -5.08
C LEU A 224 -5.84 5.02 -6.28
N LEU A 225 -6.60 5.70 -7.14
CA LEU A 225 -7.22 5.16 -8.33
C LEU A 225 -6.22 5.23 -9.48
N ASN A 226 -5.28 4.29 -9.45
CA ASN A 226 -4.18 4.16 -10.39
C ASN A 226 -4.25 2.81 -11.11
N PRO A 227 -4.99 2.72 -12.25
CA PRO A 227 -5.08 1.50 -13.05
C PRO A 227 -3.71 0.98 -13.45
N ASN A 228 -3.53 -0.35 -13.44
CA ASN A 228 -2.25 -1.00 -13.76
C ASN A 228 -1.04 -0.53 -12.93
N LYS A 229 -1.29 0.12 -11.77
CA LYS A 229 -0.23 0.72 -10.93
C LYS A 229 0.61 1.78 -11.63
N VAL A 230 0.03 2.41 -12.66
CA VAL A 230 0.58 3.64 -13.24
C VAL A 230 0.04 4.80 -12.43
N ILE A 231 0.92 5.46 -11.68
CA ILE A 231 0.56 6.57 -10.81
C ILE A 231 0.15 7.76 -11.70
N HIS A 232 -1.14 8.04 -11.71
CA HIS A 232 -1.69 9.27 -12.24
C HIS A 232 -2.23 10.06 -11.05
N GLU A 233 -3.28 9.62 -10.37
CA GLU A 233 -3.91 10.27 -9.21
C GLU A 233 -2.97 10.32 -7.99
N LEU A 234 -2.99 11.46 -7.29
CA LEU A 234 -2.25 11.76 -6.08
C LEU A 234 -3.19 11.95 -4.86
N PRO A 235 -2.68 11.98 -3.61
CA PRO A 235 -3.52 11.95 -2.42
C PRO A 235 -4.49 13.13 -2.28
N GLN A 236 -4.05 14.37 -2.58
CA GLN A 236 -4.94 15.53 -2.42
C GLN A 236 -6.12 15.49 -3.40
N GLU A 237 -5.88 15.05 -4.63
CA GLU A 237 -6.91 14.86 -5.66
C GLU A 237 -7.92 13.80 -5.25
N MET A 238 -7.45 12.70 -4.64
CA MET A 238 -8.32 11.68 -4.07
C MET A 238 -9.22 12.28 -2.99
N TYR A 239 -8.65 13.01 -2.02
CA TYR A 239 -9.43 13.63 -0.95
C TYR A 239 -10.44 14.65 -1.49
N LEU A 240 -10.03 15.49 -2.44
CA LEU A 240 -10.91 16.48 -3.06
C LEU A 240 -12.06 15.83 -3.82
N ALA A 241 -11.78 14.82 -4.65
CA ALA A 241 -12.80 14.07 -5.37
C ALA A 241 -13.78 13.37 -4.42
N VAL A 242 -13.29 12.79 -3.32
CA VAL A 242 -14.13 12.17 -2.30
C VAL A 242 -15.00 13.21 -1.60
N ALA A 243 -14.44 14.38 -1.26
CA ALA A 243 -15.17 15.47 -0.61
C ALA A 243 -16.29 16.02 -1.48
N LEU A 244 -16.01 16.30 -2.77
CA LEU A 244 -17.03 16.66 -3.76
C LEU A 244 -18.11 15.58 -3.85
N PHE A 245 -17.73 14.30 -3.89
CA PHE A 245 -18.74 13.24 -3.98
C PHE A 245 -19.67 13.18 -2.75
N LEU A 246 -19.11 13.34 -1.56
CA LEU A 246 -19.88 13.30 -0.31
C LEU A 246 -20.82 14.49 -0.16
N ALA A 247 -20.49 15.64 -0.75
CA ALA A 247 -21.32 16.84 -0.73
C ALA A 247 -22.46 16.83 -1.76
N ILE A 248 -22.53 15.87 -2.69
CA ILE A 248 -23.60 15.79 -3.71
C ILE A 248 -25.02 15.92 -3.14
N PRO A 249 -25.39 15.28 -2.00
CA PRO A 249 -26.73 15.39 -1.42
C PRO A 249 -27.08 16.78 -0.86
N GLU A 250 -26.10 17.65 -0.65
CA GLU A 250 -26.30 18.98 -0.09
C GLU A 250 -26.98 19.94 -1.08
N LYS A 251 -27.65 20.95 -0.51
CA LYS A 251 -28.27 22.04 -1.29
C LYS A 251 -27.21 22.78 -2.11
N LYS A 252 -27.58 23.26 -3.29
CA LYS A 252 -26.63 23.86 -4.25
C LYS A 252 -25.84 25.02 -3.64
N GLU A 253 -26.50 25.83 -2.80
CA GLU A 253 -25.93 27.02 -2.17
C GLU A 253 -24.85 26.67 -1.13
N ASP A 254 -25.01 25.55 -0.42
CA ASP A 254 -24.10 25.10 0.64
C ASP A 254 -23.08 24.05 0.15
N ARG A 255 -23.32 23.42 -1.00
CA ARG A 255 -22.57 22.26 -1.49
C ARG A 255 -21.07 22.49 -1.55
N MET A 256 -20.63 23.60 -2.16
CA MET A 256 -19.21 23.90 -2.31
C MET A 256 -18.54 24.21 -0.98
N ARG A 257 -19.24 24.91 -0.08
CA ARG A 257 -18.78 25.16 1.29
C ARG A 257 -18.58 23.86 2.05
N VAL A 258 -19.58 22.96 2.04
CA VAL A 258 -19.50 21.65 2.72
C VAL A 258 -18.41 20.77 2.09
N ALA A 259 -18.28 20.75 0.76
CA ALA A 259 -17.21 20.02 0.09
C ALA A 259 -15.82 20.50 0.53
N LYS A 260 -15.63 21.82 0.64
CA LYS A 260 -14.38 22.41 1.12
C LYS A 260 -14.08 22.02 2.57
N GLU A 261 -15.07 22.12 3.46
CA GLU A 261 -14.94 21.71 4.86
C GLU A 261 -14.55 20.22 4.98
N ILE A 262 -15.21 19.34 4.22
CA ILE A 262 -14.87 17.91 4.17
C ILE A 262 -13.44 17.70 3.67
N TYR A 263 -13.03 18.39 2.60
CA TYR A 263 -11.66 18.30 2.08
C TYR A 263 -10.64 18.74 3.13
N GLU A 264 -10.85 19.86 3.81
CA GLU A 264 -9.94 20.37 4.84
C GLU A 264 -9.78 19.39 6.00
N VAL A 265 -10.88 18.90 6.59
CA VAL A 265 -10.80 17.99 7.75
C VAL A 265 -10.20 16.64 7.38
N THR A 266 -10.43 16.14 6.16
CA THR A 266 -9.93 14.81 5.74
C THR A 266 -8.47 14.86 5.27
N SER A 267 -8.08 15.89 4.52
CA SER A 267 -6.69 16.06 4.08
C SER A 267 -5.74 16.43 5.22
N LEU A 268 -6.22 17.13 6.26
CA LEU A 268 -5.47 17.36 7.51
C LEU A 268 -5.46 16.15 8.45
N GLN A 269 -6.11 15.05 8.07
CA GLN A 269 -6.26 13.84 8.89
C GLN A 269 -6.93 14.06 10.26
N MET A 270 -7.70 15.15 10.42
CA MET A 270 -8.52 15.38 11.62
C MET A 270 -9.74 14.45 11.65
N LEU A 271 -10.24 14.08 10.48
CA LEU A 271 -11.31 13.10 10.30
C LEU A 271 -10.84 11.97 9.37
N SER A 272 -10.95 10.73 9.86
CA SER A 272 -10.66 9.54 9.06
C SER A 272 -11.94 8.98 8.44
N LEU A 273 -11.94 8.85 7.12
CA LEU A 273 -13.06 8.24 6.40
C LEU A 273 -12.94 6.71 6.38
N PRO A 274 -14.06 5.97 6.43
CA PRO A 274 -14.05 4.53 6.25
C PRO A 274 -13.40 4.10 4.93
N THR A 275 -12.73 2.95 4.95
CA THR A 275 -12.12 2.33 3.76
C THR A 275 -13.04 2.27 2.53
N PRO A 276 -14.31 1.80 2.61
CA PRO A 276 -15.20 1.79 1.44
C PRO A 276 -15.47 3.20 0.88
N THR A 277 -15.57 4.22 1.73
CA THR A 277 -15.77 5.61 1.30
C THR A 277 -14.57 6.12 0.51
N LEU A 278 -13.35 5.96 1.03
CA LEU A 278 -12.12 6.40 0.36
C LEU A 278 -11.87 5.67 -0.97
N LEU A 279 -12.29 4.40 -1.08
CA LEU A 279 -12.11 3.62 -2.30
C LEU A 279 -13.15 3.95 -3.36
N ASN A 280 -14.42 4.07 -2.97
CA ASN A 280 -15.53 3.97 -3.92
C ASN A 280 -16.24 5.29 -4.20
N ALA A 281 -16.15 6.29 -3.31
CA ALA A 281 -16.95 7.53 -3.42
C ALA A 281 -16.82 8.18 -4.79
N ARG A 282 -15.60 8.48 -5.25
CA ARG A 282 -15.39 9.13 -6.57
C ARG A 282 -15.61 8.22 -7.78
N THR A 283 -15.79 6.91 -7.59
CA THR A 283 -15.85 5.94 -8.71
C THR A 283 -17.27 5.75 -9.22
N THR A 284 -17.43 5.17 -10.42
CA THR A 284 -18.74 4.87 -11.01
C THR A 284 -19.60 3.93 -10.15
N PHE A 285 -19.00 3.07 -9.32
CA PHE A 285 -19.71 2.14 -8.43
C PHE A 285 -19.52 2.55 -6.97
N HIS A 286 -20.41 3.38 -6.46
CA HIS A 286 -20.22 4.11 -5.20
C HIS A 286 -20.80 3.40 -3.95
N GLN A 287 -20.37 2.17 -3.63
CA GLN A 287 -20.73 1.55 -2.35
C GLN A 287 -19.87 2.10 -1.21
N LEU A 288 -20.47 2.93 -0.36
CA LEU A 288 -19.78 3.60 0.75
C LEU A 288 -19.82 2.80 2.06
N SER A 289 -20.71 1.82 2.18
CA SER A 289 -20.91 1.05 3.41
C SER A 289 -20.39 -0.38 3.29
N SER A 290 -19.68 -0.85 4.32
CA SER A 290 -19.17 -2.23 4.40
C SER A 290 -19.85 -3.08 5.47
N CYS A 291 -20.50 -2.47 6.45
CA CYS A 291 -21.12 -3.15 7.58
C CYS A 291 -22.64 -3.17 7.40
N PHE A 292 -23.25 -4.36 7.48
CA PHE A 292 -24.68 -4.57 7.31
C PHE A 292 -25.20 -5.43 8.45
N LYS A 293 -26.39 -5.10 8.95
CA LYS A 293 -27.13 -5.93 9.90
C LYS A 293 -28.28 -6.58 9.15
N LEU A 294 -28.36 -7.90 9.22
CA LEU A 294 -29.43 -8.70 8.63
C LEU A 294 -30.28 -9.27 9.76
N ASN A 295 -31.60 -9.15 9.64
CA ASN A 295 -32.54 -9.81 10.53
C ASN A 295 -32.96 -11.12 9.87
N VAL A 296 -32.83 -12.22 10.61
CA VAL A 296 -33.17 -13.56 10.14
C VAL A 296 -34.33 -14.06 10.99
N ASP A 297 -35.50 -14.16 10.37
CA ASP A 297 -36.67 -14.77 10.99
C ASP A 297 -36.52 -16.30 11.04
N ASP A 298 -37.23 -16.93 11.98
CA ASP A 298 -37.26 -18.39 12.19
C ASP A 298 -38.13 -19.10 11.14
N ASP A 299 -37.78 -18.89 9.87
CA ASP A 299 -38.39 -19.53 8.70
C ASP A 299 -37.29 -19.93 7.71
N LEU A 300 -37.46 -21.11 7.09
CA LEU A 300 -36.45 -21.65 6.18
C LEU A 300 -36.21 -20.73 4.98
N ARG A 301 -37.25 -20.08 4.44
CA ARG A 301 -37.09 -19.14 3.31
C ARG A 301 -36.36 -17.88 3.74
N SER A 302 -36.67 -17.35 4.91
CA SER A 302 -35.93 -16.23 5.53
C SER A 302 -34.44 -16.56 5.67
N ILE A 303 -34.10 -17.76 6.15
CA ILE A 303 -32.70 -18.20 6.29
C ILE A 303 -31.99 -18.23 4.92
N TYR A 304 -32.57 -18.88 3.91
CA TYR A 304 -31.94 -18.98 2.58
C TYR A 304 -31.85 -17.62 1.87
N HIS A 305 -32.87 -16.77 2.00
CA HIS A 305 -32.84 -15.43 1.45
C HIS A 305 -31.74 -14.58 2.08
N ASN A 306 -31.53 -14.69 3.39
CA ASN A 306 -30.44 -14.00 4.06
C ASN A 306 -29.06 -14.52 3.64
N ILE A 307 -28.90 -15.82 3.37
CA ILE A 307 -27.66 -16.36 2.79
C ILE A 307 -27.38 -15.77 1.41
N GLU A 308 -28.41 -15.65 0.56
CA GLU A 308 -28.28 -14.98 -0.74
C GLU A 308 -27.85 -13.52 -0.57
N ASN A 309 -28.51 -12.77 0.32
CA ASN A 309 -28.17 -11.37 0.60
C ASN A 309 -26.73 -11.23 1.10
N MET A 310 -26.27 -12.11 1.97
CA MET A 310 -24.86 -12.14 2.41
C MET A 310 -23.90 -12.35 1.24
N ALA A 311 -24.22 -13.27 0.32
CA ALA A 311 -23.40 -13.52 -0.86
C ALA A 311 -23.34 -12.29 -1.79
N GLN A 312 -24.47 -11.62 -2.01
CA GLN A 312 -24.54 -10.40 -2.82
C GLN A 312 -23.77 -9.23 -2.19
N LEU A 313 -23.94 -8.98 -0.89
CA LEU A 313 -23.23 -7.93 -0.16
C LEU A 313 -21.71 -8.15 -0.18
N ARG A 314 -21.27 -9.40 -0.01
CA ARG A 314 -19.85 -9.76 -0.05
C ARG A 314 -19.23 -9.59 -1.43
N ARG A 315 -19.98 -9.89 -2.49
CA ARG A 315 -19.57 -9.65 -3.88
C ARG A 315 -19.25 -8.17 -4.10
N CYS A 316 -20.08 -7.27 -3.57
CA CYS A 316 -19.87 -5.84 -3.76
C CYS A 316 -18.71 -5.29 -2.90
N ALA A 317 -18.46 -5.85 -1.71
CA ALA A 317 -17.30 -5.50 -0.88
C ALA A 317 -15.94 -6.04 -1.40
N THR A 318 -15.91 -7.24 -1.97
CA THR A 318 -14.64 -7.96 -2.27
C THR A 318 -14.19 -7.86 -3.73
N LEU A 319 -15.12 -7.82 -4.70
CA LEU A 319 -14.78 -7.97 -6.11
C LEU A 319 -14.60 -6.65 -6.88
N ARG A 320 -15.02 -5.50 -6.36
CA ARG A 320 -15.02 -4.26 -7.17
C ARG A 320 -13.84 -3.31 -6.94
N GLY A 321 -13.19 -3.36 -5.77
CA GLY A 321 -11.84 -2.78 -5.60
C GLY A 321 -10.75 -3.53 -6.38
N THR A 322 -11.06 -4.72 -6.90
CA THR A 322 -10.18 -5.61 -7.66
C THR A 322 -10.64 -5.84 -9.11
N ALA A 323 -11.81 -5.35 -9.53
CA ALA A 323 -12.38 -5.63 -10.85
C ALA A 323 -11.60 -5.05 -12.05
N ARG A 324 -10.58 -4.21 -11.83
CA ARG A 324 -9.57 -3.85 -12.87
C ARG A 324 -8.20 -4.52 -12.70
N ARG A 325 -8.02 -5.35 -11.66
CA ARG A 325 -6.84 -6.21 -11.46
C ARG A 325 -7.16 -7.64 -11.89
N LYS A 326 -6.92 -7.97 -13.17
CA LYS A 326 -6.71 -9.36 -13.56
C LYS A 326 -5.40 -9.84 -12.92
N SER A 327 -5.46 -10.54 -11.78
CA SER A 327 -4.36 -11.42 -11.34
C SER A 327 -4.84 -12.48 -10.33
N SER A 328 -5.11 -13.69 -10.84
CA SER A 328 -4.56 -14.98 -10.37
C SER A 328 -4.18 -15.18 -8.89
N ASN A 329 -5.08 -14.93 -7.94
CA ASN A 329 -4.90 -15.48 -6.58
C ASN A 329 -6.22 -15.99 -6.01
N SER A 330 -6.63 -17.16 -6.52
CA SER A 330 -7.79 -17.95 -6.08
C SER A 330 -7.60 -18.64 -4.72
N HIS A 331 -6.44 -18.52 -4.08
CA HIS A 331 -6.09 -19.33 -2.89
C HIS A 331 -6.43 -18.67 -1.53
N ARG A 332 -6.86 -17.40 -1.49
CA ARG A 332 -7.42 -16.78 -0.27
C ARG A 332 -8.94 -16.92 -0.15
N PHE A 333 -9.56 -17.66 -1.05
CA PHE A 333 -11.01 -17.81 -1.18
C PHE A 333 -11.63 -18.70 -0.08
N SER A 334 -10.86 -19.59 0.58
CA SER A 334 -11.43 -20.62 1.47
C SER A 334 -11.44 -20.29 2.96
N SER A 335 -10.51 -19.51 3.50
CA SER A 335 -10.30 -19.47 4.97
C SER A 335 -11.48 -18.90 5.78
N TRP A 336 -12.17 -17.87 5.27
CA TRP A 336 -13.29 -17.24 6.01
C TRP A 336 -14.66 -17.88 5.71
N VAL A 337 -14.83 -18.47 4.53
CA VAL A 337 -16.04 -19.24 4.19
C VAL A 337 -16.08 -20.51 5.04
N THR A 338 -14.95 -21.18 5.21
CA THR A 338 -14.89 -22.44 5.96
C THR A 338 -15.18 -22.24 7.45
N ALA A 339 -14.79 -21.12 8.07
CA ALA A 339 -15.04 -20.90 9.49
C ALA A 339 -16.52 -20.67 9.84
N ILE A 340 -17.24 -19.89 9.03
CA ILE A 340 -18.67 -19.59 9.25
C ILE A 340 -19.56 -20.73 8.72
N ALA A 341 -19.20 -21.31 7.57
CA ALA A 341 -19.91 -22.47 7.03
C ALA A 341 -19.68 -23.74 7.87
N ALA A 342 -18.49 -23.95 8.45
CA ALA A 342 -18.27 -25.06 9.38
C ALA A 342 -18.96 -24.84 10.73
N GLY A 343 -19.04 -23.60 11.22
CA GLY A 343 -19.79 -23.26 12.43
C GLY A 343 -21.30 -23.47 12.27
N TRP A 344 -21.87 -23.10 11.12
CA TRP A 344 -23.29 -23.30 10.82
C TRP A 344 -23.61 -24.73 10.36
N ALA A 345 -22.73 -25.39 9.62
CA ALA A 345 -22.87 -26.82 9.30
C ALA A 345 -22.82 -27.67 10.58
N ALA A 346 -21.95 -27.32 11.55
CA ALA A 346 -21.92 -27.95 12.86
C ALA A 346 -23.25 -27.77 13.61
N LEU A 347 -23.87 -26.59 13.54
CA LEU A 347 -25.19 -26.31 14.13
C LEU A 347 -26.31 -27.12 13.44
N ILE A 348 -26.28 -27.23 12.12
CA ILE A 348 -27.27 -28.00 11.33
C ILE A 348 -27.10 -29.52 11.55
N THR A 349 -25.89 -30.02 11.80
CA THR A 349 -25.65 -31.44 12.12
C THR A 349 -25.91 -31.82 13.58
N THR A 350 -25.94 -30.87 14.51
CA THR A 350 -26.16 -31.16 15.95
C THR A 350 -27.63 -31.17 16.36
N ILE A 351 -28.51 -30.47 15.63
CA ILE A 351 -29.94 -30.40 15.94
C ILE A 351 -30.69 -31.73 15.72
N PRO A 352 -30.41 -32.57 14.69
CA PRO A 352 -31.09 -33.85 14.53
C PRO A 352 -30.73 -34.89 15.61
N ASN A 353 -29.52 -34.83 16.18
CA ASN A 353 -29.06 -35.81 17.19
C ASN A 353 -29.56 -35.51 18.61
N ALA A 354 -30.06 -34.29 18.88
CA ALA A 354 -30.64 -33.93 20.18
C ALA A 354 -32.14 -34.28 20.31
N CYS A 355 -32.85 -34.43 19.18
CA CYS A 355 -34.29 -34.72 19.16
C CYS A 355 -34.65 -36.23 19.14
N GLY A 356 -33.67 -37.13 19.03
CA GLY A 356 -33.91 -38.58 18.91
C GLY A 356 -34.17 -39.35 20.21
N ASN A 357 -34.08 -38.73 21.40
CA ASN A 357 -34.05 -39.48 22.67
C ASN A 357 -35.09 -39.06 23.73
N ARG A 358 -36.19 -38.40 23.34
CA ARG A 358 -37.34 -38.16 24.23
C ARG A 358 -38.67 -38.46 23.56
N MET A 359 -38.93 -39.73 23.27
CA MET A 359 -40.29 -40.26 23.14
C MET A 359 -40.29 -41.75 23.51
N LYS A 360 -40.64 -42.06 24.76
CA LYS A 360 -41.33 -43.29 25.22
C LYS A 360 -42.08 -42.94 26.53
N PRO A 361 -43.25 -43.56 26.76
CA PRO A 361 -44.45 -42.93 27.34
C PRO A 361 -44.29 -42.40 28.76
#